data_AF-A0A812SIN2-F1
#
_entry.id   AF-A0A812SIN2-F1
#
_cell.length_a   1.000
_cell.length_b   1.000
_cell.length_c   1.000
_cell.angle_alpha   90.00
_cell.angle_beta   90.00
_cell.angle_gamma   90.00
#
_symmetry.space_group_name_H-M   'P 1'
#
loop_
_entity.id
_entity.type
_entity.pdbx_description
1 polymer ?
#
loop_
_entity_poly.entity_id
_entity_poly.type
_entity_poly.pdbx_seq_one_letter_code
_entity_poly.pdbx_strand_id
1 'polypeptide(L)'
;RSKKGRARQDSASRSPREGKKKDKEGSKGDEPERSTKFKVKLYKMGEFCCNIVANFVKGKESPESLTNKLQIDQRTKIDHCRAHMERAGALSTVWHFSAADRRDCAAYDALCDYFVEKQRVGLVQTPSYYIYIVPPTEKYLKELSLPASNFVVGLQIPIKK
;
A
#
# COMPACT_ATOMS: atom_id res chain seq x y z
N ARG A 1 -51.96 -31.91 49.83
CA ARG A 1 -52.38 -31.43 51.18
C ARG A 1 -51.11 -30.98 51.91
N SER A 2 -51.04 -29.71 52.33
CA SER A 2 -50.08 -29.06 53.26
C SER A 2 -48.59 -28.97 52.87
N LYS A 3 -48.02 -27.78 52.56
CA LYS A 3 -47.56 -26.65 53.45
C LYS A 3 -46.25 -27.01 54.20
N LYS A 4 -45.20 -26.20 54.38
CA LYS A 4 -44.82 -24.80 54.06
C LYS A 4 -43.44 -24.53 54.73
N GLY A 5 -42.58 -23.66 54.16
CA GLY A 5 -41.48 -22.95 54.88
C GLY A 5 -40.29 -22.61 53.96
N ARG A 6 -40.12 -21.39 53.41
CA ARG A 6 -39.52 -20.12 53.95
C ARG A 6 -38.03 -20.33 54.37
N ALA A 7 -37.02 -19.53 53.98
CA ALA A 7 -36.98 -18.10 53.66
C ALA A 7 -35.63 -17.61 53.03
N ARG A 8 -35.66 -16.38 52.45
CA ARG A 8 -34.63 -15.29 52.33
C ARG A 8 -33.46 -15.50 51.32
N GLN A 9 -33.31 -14.73 50.23
CA GLN A 9 -33.06 -13.28 49.95
C GLN A 9 -31.61 -12.78 50.13
N ASP A 10 -31.24 -11.88 49.20
CA ASP A 10 -30.07 -10.98 49.09
C ASP A 10 -28.84 -11.53 48.32
N SER A 11 -28.15 -10.85 47.39
CA SER A 11 -28.09 -9.43 47.02
C SER A 11 -27.56 -9.26 45.57
N ALA A 12 -27.98 -8.19 44.90
CA ALA A 12 -27.33 -7.68 43.69
C ALA A 12 -25.97 -7.01 44.02
N SER A 13 -25.01 -7.03 43.08
CA SER A 13 -24.28 -5.84 42.56
C SER A 13 -22.84 -6.11 42.10
N ARG A 14 -22.49 -5.43 40.98
CA ARG A 14 -21.21 -4.79 40.63
C ARG A 14 -20.06 -5.61 40.01
N SER A 15 -19.86 -5.35 38.71
CA SER A 15 -18.54 -5.33 38.05
C SER A 15 -17.55 -4.42 38.79
N PRO A 16 -16.25 -4.72 38.69
CA PRO A 16 -15.35 -3.75 38.05
C PRO A 16 -14.30 -4.38 37.10
N ARG A 17 -13.83 -3.51 36.18
CA ARG A 17 -12.66 -3.68 35.30
C ARG A 17 -11.35 -3.75 36.08
N GLU A 18 -10.35 -4.40 35.48
CA GLU A 18 -8.96 -3.94 35.21
C GLU A 18 -7.90 -5.03 35.44
N GLY A 19 -6.90 -5.08 34.55
CA GLY A 19 -5.54 -5.49 34.93
C GLY A 19 -4.85 -6.62 34.15
N LYS A 20 -4.24 -6.26 33.01
CA LYS A 20 -2.88 -6.62 32.51
C LYS A 20 -2.26 -8.01 32.81
N LYS A 21 -1.70 -8.61 31.74
CA LYS A 21 -0.28 -9.03 31.55
C LYS A 21 -0.13 -9.49 30.07
N LYS A 22 0.51 -8.73 29.17
CA LYS A 22 1.95 -8.68 28.81
C LYS A 22 2.57 -10.07 28.63
N ASP A 23 2.88 -10.39 27.38
CA ASP A 23 4.21 -10.93 27.02
C ASP A 23 4.71 -10.26 25.75
N LYS A 24 5.97 -9.85 25.83
CA LYS A 24 6.81 -9.15 24.87
C LYS A 24 7.80 -10.18 24.34
N GLU A 25 7.97 -10.25 23.03
CA GLU A 25 9.22 -10.62 22.37
C GLU A 25 9.13 -10.06 20.94
N GLY A 26 10.02 -9.24 20.38
CA GLY A 26 11.38 -8.86 20.78
C GLY A 26 12.37 -9.14 19.66
N SER A 27 12.37 -8.35 18.58
CA SER A 27 13.54 -8.17 17.69
C SER A 27 13.40 -6.81 16.99
N LYS A 28 14.17 -5.80 17.45
CA LYS A 28 15.35 -5.23 16.77
C LYS A 28 15.00 -4.83 15.31
N GLY A 29 14.91 -3.58 14.91
CA GLY A 29 15.38 -2.31 15.44
C GLY A 29 15.73 -1.49 14.20
N ASP A 30 15.06 -0.37 13.98
CA ASP A 30 15.50 0.70 13.08
C ASP A 30 14.62 1.94 13.33
N GLU A 31 15.22 3.10 13.18
CA GLU A 31 14.74 4.42 13.62
C GLU A 31 13.34 4.78 13.10
N PRO A 32 12.53 5.59 13.83
CA PRO A 32 11.34 6.18 13.24
C PRO A 32 11.79 7.37 12.37
N GLU A 33 12.44 7.09 11.23
CA GLU A 33 12.30 8.01 10.11
C GLU A 33 10.80 8.20 9.91
N ARG A 34 10.33 9.44 9.92
CA ARG A 34 8.94 9.78 9.64
C ARG A 34 8.66 9.51 8.16
N SER A 35 8.71 8.25 7.75
CA SER A 35 8.29 7.80 6.43
C SER A 35 6.81 8.13 6.33
N THR A 36 6.46 9.14 5.53
CA THR A 36 5.07 9.53 5.32
C THR A 36 4.37 8.39 4.58
N LYS A 37 3.67 7.53 5.32
CA LYS A 37 2.95 6.37 4.77
C LYS A 37 1.56 6.81 4.34
N PHE A 38 1.26 6.69 3.06
CA PHE A 38 -0.07 7.01 2.52
C PHE A 38 -0.85 5.74 2.26
N LYS A 39 -2.06 5.63 2.82
CA LYS A 39 -3.00 4.55 2.47
C LYS A 39 -3.76 4.91 1.20
N VAL A 40 -3.71 4.02 0.22
CA VAL A 40 -4.21 4.27 -1.13
C VAL A 40 -5.03 3.08 -1.58
N LYS A 41 -6.14 3.35 -2.28
CA LYS A 41 -7.00 2.31 -2.87
C LYS A 41 -6.63 2.12 -4.33
N LEU A 42 -6.23 0.90 -4.69
CA LEU A 42 -6.01 0.52 -6.09
C LEU A 42 -7.34 0.08 -6.71
N TYR A 43 -7.64 0.64 -7.87
CA TYR A 43 -8.72 0.23 -8.73
C TYR A 43 -8.13 -0.23 -10.07
N LYS A 44 -8.65 -1.32 -10.63
CA LYS A 44 -8.27 -1.82 -11.95
C LYS A 44 -9.52 -1.78 -12.82
N MET A 45 -9.48 -1.03 -13.93
CA MET A 45 -10.61 -0.89 -14.85
C MET A 45 -11.92 -0.46 -14.12
N GLY A 46 -11.82 0.46 -13.17
CA GLY A 46 -12.96 0.91 -12.36
C GLY A 46 -13.38 0.00 -11.19
N GLU A 47 -12.89 -1.24 -11.13
CA GLU A 47 -13.19 -2.17 -10.03
C GLU A 47 -12.17 -2.04 -8.89
N PHE A 48 -12.64 -2.09 -7.65
CA PHE A 48 -11.74 -2.08 -6.49
C PHE A 48 -10.90 -3.37 -6.47
N CYS A 49 -9.58 -3.21 -6.41
CA CYS A 49 -8.63 -4.34 -6.38
C CYS A 49 -8.15 -4.61 -4.96
N CYS A 50 -7.47 -3.64 -4.34
CA CYS A 50 -6.91 -3.79 -3.00
C CYS A 50 -6.53 -2.45 -2.37
N ASN A 51 -6.30 -2.44 -1.06
CA ASN A 51 -5.65 -1.32 -0.38
C ASN A 51 -4.13 -1.53 -0.32
N ILE A 52 -3.39 -0.45 -0.58
CA ILE A 52 -1.92 -0.42 -0.51
C ILE A 52 -1.45 0.71 0.40
N VAL A 53 -0.21 0.58 0.87
CA VAL A 53 0.54 1.63 1.56
C VAL A 53 1.68 2.08 0.67
N ALA A 54 1.67 3.37 0.34
CA ALA A 54 2.74 4.05 -0.37
C ALA A 54 3.75 4.64 0.61
N ASN A 55 5.00 4.22 0.46
CA ASN A 55 6.15 4.77 1.17
C ASN A 55 7.00 5.54 0.16
N PHE A 56 7.32 6.79 0.49
CA PHE A 56 8.26 7.58 -0.31
C PHE A 56 9.66 6.98 -0.21
N VAL A 57 10.38 6.89 -1.33
CA VAL A 57 11.75 6.34 -1.38
C VAL A 57 12.73 7.40 -1.80
N LYS A 58 12.52 8.03 -2.96
CA LYS A 58 13.44 9.04 -3.52
C LYS A 58 12.74 9.89 -4.57
N GLY A 59 13.28 11.07 -4.85
CA GLY A 59 12.81 11.94 -5.92
C GLY A 59 12.58 13.36 -5.42
N LYS A 60 11.65 14.07 -6.05
CA LYS A 60 11.26 15.42 -5.64
C LYS A 60 10.80 15.40 -4.17
N GLU A 61 11.43 16.19 -3.30
CA GLU A 61 11.14 16.24 -1.84
C GLU A 61 9.71 16.68 -1.53
N SER A 62 9.08 17.45 -2.42
CA SER A 62 7.67 17.84 -2.36
C SER A 62 6.93 17.40 -3.63
N PRO A 63 6.68 16.09 -3.78
CA PRO A 63 5.83 15.61 -4.87
C PRO A 63 4.40 16.05 -4.62
N GLU A 64 3.61 16.21 -5.67
CA GLU A 64 2.18 16.40 -5.51
C GLU A 64 1.60 15.18 -4.78
N SER A 65 0.73 15.43 -3.79
CA SER A 65 0.21 14.36 -2.93
C SER A 65 -0.40 13.23 -3.75
N LEU A 66 -0.02 12.00 -3.42
CA LEU A 66 -0.62 10.83 -4.03
C LEU A 66 -2.13 10.85 -3.73
N THR A 67 -2.95 10.67 -4.75
CA THR A 67 -4.39 10.57 -4.54
C THR A 67 -4.71 9.32 -3.71
N ASN A 68 -5.73 9.41 -2.85
CA ASN A 68 -6.19 8.26 -2.05
C ASN A 68 -6.77 7.12 -2.92
N LYS A 69 -6.99 7.37 -4.21
CA LYS A 69 -7.48 6.42 -5.20
C LYS A 69 -6.55 6.46 -6.42
N LEU A 70 -6.09 5.29 -6.86
CA LEU A 70 -5.33 5.12 -8.08
C LEU A 70 -6.11 4.21 -9.01
N GLN A 71 -6.46 4.72 -10.19
CA GLN A 71 -7.22 3.99 -11.20
C GLN A 71 -6.25 3.52 -12.29
N ILE A 72 -5.96 2.23 -12.28
CA ILE A 72 -5.14 1.59 -13.29
C ILE A 72 -6.06 1.20 -14.45
N ASP A 73 -6.28 2.17 -15.33
CA ASP A 73 -7.13 2.00 -16.51
C ASP A 73 -6.30 1.67 -17.77
N GLN A 74 -4.99 1.87 -17.71
CA GLN A 74 -4.09 1.65 -18.83
C GLN A 74 -2.91 0.76 -18.45
N ARG A 75 -2.32 0.14 -19.47
CA ARG A 75 -1.09 -0.65 -19.37
C ARG A 75 -0.16 -0.33 -20.52
N THR A 76 1.11 -0.15 -20.21
CA THR A 76 2.11 0.23 -21.20
C THR A 76 3.36 -0.63 -21.09
N LYS A 77 4.23 -0.57 -22.10
CA LYS A 77 5.54 -1.22 -22.04
C LYS A 77 6.44 -0.47 -21.08
N ILE A 78 7.32 -1.20 -20.43
CA ILE A 78 8.35 -0.66 -19.54
C ILE A 78 9.24 0.39 -20.24
N ASP A 79 9.50 0.24 -21.55
CA ASP A 79 10.26 1.20 -22.35
C ASP A 79 9.67 2.62 -22.31
N HIS A 80 8.33 2.73 -22.33
CA HIS A 80 7.66 4.04 -22.22
C HIS A 80 7.84 4.65 -20.83
N CYS A 81 7.82 3.81 -19.79
CA CYS A 81 8.08 4.25 -18.42
C CYS A 81 9.51 4.79 -18.29
N ARG A 82 10.50 4.06 -18.83
CA ARG A 82 11.91 4.48 -18.87
C ARG A 82 12.09 5.81 -19.59
N ALA A 83 11.54 5.94 -20.80
CA ALA A 83 11.65 7.19 -21.57
C ALA A 83 11.02 8.39 -20.85
N HIS A 84 9.89 8.20 -20.16
CA HIS A 84 9.28 9.26 -19.34
C HIS A 84 10.12 9.60 -18.11
N MET A 85 10.68 8.60 -17.43
CA MET A 85 11.54 8.80 -16.27
C MET A 85 12.83 9.54 -16.66
N GLU A 86 13.47 9.17 -17.77
CA GLU A 86 14.65 9.85 -18.31
C GLU A 86 14.34 11.31 -18.68
N ARG A 87 13.17 11.57 -19.29
CA ARG A 87 12.72 12.94 -19.62
C ARG A 87 12.40 13.78 -18.38
N ALA A 88 11.84 13.16 -17.34
CA ALA A 88 11.50 13.83 -16.09
C ALA A 88 12.74 14.12 -15.23
N GLY A 89 13.75 13.25 -15.29
CA GLY A 89 14.98 13.35 -14.51
C GLY A 89 14.68 13.50 -13.02
N ALA A 90 15.21 14.58 -12.42
CA ALA A 90 15.05 14.90 -11.00
C ALA A 90 13.60 15.21 -10.57
N LEU A 91 12.67 15.41 -11.51
CA LEU A 91 11.25 15.64 -11.20
C LEU A 91 10.48 14.34 -10.95
N SER A 92 11.07 13.18 -11.27
CA SER A 92 10.46 11.88 -10.99
C SER A 92 10.48 11.57 -9.50
N THR A 93 9.43 10.92 -9.02
CA THR A 93 9.33 10.45 -7.63
C THR A 93 9.07 8.95 -7.59
N VAL A 94 9.82 8.26 -6.75
CA VAL A 94 9.79 6.81 -6.58
C VAL A 94 9.11 6.50 -5.25
N TRP A 95 8.09 5.65 -5.34
CA TRP A 95 7.31 5.14 -4.24
C TRP A 95 7.47 3.62 -4.16
N HIS A 96 7.44 3.08 -2.95
CA HIS A 96 7.22 1.66 -2.71
C HIS A 96 5.79 1.42 -2.27
N PHE A 97 5.08 0.60 -3.02
CA PHE A 97 3.73 0.16 -2.69
C PHE A 97 3.78 -1.23 -2.07
N SER A 98 3.12 -1.38 -0.92
CA SER A 98 2.95 -2.64 -0.20
C SER A 98 1.47 -2.88 0.08
N ALA A 99 1.03 -4.13 0.19
CA ALA A 99 -0.34 -4.42 0.60
C ALA A 99 -0.61 -3.83 2.00
N ALA A 100 -1.77 -3.19 2.19
CA ALA A 100 -2.08 -2.55 3.47
C ALA A 100 -2.48 -3.56 4.55
N ASP A 101 -3.19 -4.62 4.16
CA ASP A 101 -3.67 -5.68 5.04
C ASP A 101 -3.39 -7.06 4.43
N ARG A 102 -3.34 -8.11 5.27
CA ARG A 102 -3.12 -9.50 4.82
C ARG A 102 -4.17 -9.98 3.81
N ARG A 103 -5.38 -9.43 3.86
CA ARG A 103 -6.47 -9.74 2.92
C ARG A 103 -6.23 -9.16 1.53
N ASP A 104 -5.48 -8.06 1.46
CA ASP A 104 -5.14 -7.38 0.22
C ASP A 104 -3.95 -8.05 -0.51
N CYS A 105 -3.13 -8.84 0.19
CA CYS A 105 -1.95 -9.51 -0.39
C CYS A 105 -2.29 -10.36 -1.62
N ALA A 106 -3.30 -11.23 -1.54
CA ALA A 106 -3.65 -12.11 -2.66
C ALA A 106 -4.05 -11.33 -3.93
N ALA A 107 -4.80 -10.23 -3.78
CA ALA A 107 -5.18 -9.38 -4.90
C ALA A 107 -4.01 -8.53 -5.41
N TYR A 108 -3.14 -8.07 -4.52
CA TYR A 108 -1.91 -7.36 -4.85
C TYR A 108 -0.93 -8.25 -5.64
N ASP A 109 -0.73 -9.49 -5.22
CA ASP A 109 0.14 -10.46 -5.89
C ASP A 109 -0.43 -10.83 -7.27
N ALA A 110 -1.73 -11.13 -7.34
CA ALA A 110 -2.41 -11.41 -8.60
C ALA A 110 -2.33 -10.23 -9.59
N LEU A 111 -2.36 -8.99 -9.10
CA LEU A 111 -2.17 -7.80 -9.94
C LEU A 111 -0.74 -7.73 -10.50
N CYS A 112 0.26 -8.06 -9.69
CA CYS A 112 1.65 -8.11 -10.11
C CYS A 112 1.87 -9.20 -11.17
N ASP A 113 1.39 -10.41 -10.91
CA ASP A 113 1.49 -11.56 -11.82
C ASP A 113 0.85 -11.22 -13.17
N TYR A 114 -0.33 -10.61 -13.15
CA TYR A 114 -1.01 -10.16 -14.36
C TYR A 114 -0.17 -9.18 -15.20
N PHE A 115 0.57 -8.26 -14.58
CA PHE A 115 1.44 -7.34 -15.30
C PHE A 115 2.68 -8.03 -15.87
N VAL A 116 3.29 -8.94 -15.10
CA VAL A 116 4.44 -9.73 -15.53
C VAL A 116 4.08 -10.62 -16.72
N GLU A 117 2.98 -11.38 -16.63
CA GLU A 117 2.47 -12.22 -17.71
C GLU A 117 2.22 -11.44 -18.99
N LYS A 118 1.69 -10.22 -18.86
CA LYS A 118 1.35 -9.37 -20.01
C LYS A 118 2.53 -8.53 -20.50
N GLN A 119 3.71 -8.71 -19.89
CA GLN A 119 4.93 -7.96 -20.17
C GLN A 119 4.72 -6.44 -20.20
N ARG A 120 3.93 -5.94 -19.25
CA ARG A 120 3.50 -4.53 -19.19
C ARG A 120 3.53 -4.04 -17.75
N VAL A 121 3.53 -2.73 -17.61
CA VAL A 121 3.36 -2.03 -16.32
C VAL A 121 2.00 -1.34 -16.29
N GLY A 122 1.44 -1.18 -15.10
CA GLY A 122 0.22 -0.39 -14.91
C GLY A 122 0.49 1.08 -15.12
N LEU A 123 -0.47 1.81 -15.70
CA LEU A 123 -0.41 3.26 -15.86
C LEU A 123 -1.68 3.87 -15.27
N VAL A 124 -1.47 4.78 -14.33
CA VAL A 124 -2.49 5.66 -13.77
C VAL A 124 -2.24 7.05 -14.34
N GLN A 125 -3.27 7.64 -14.93
CA GLN A 125 -3.22 9.00 -15.45
C GLN A 125 -4.08 9.88 -14.56
N THR A 126 -3.48 10.92 -13.98
CA THR A 126 -4.20 11.99 -13.30
C THR A 126 -4.09 13.28 -14.12
N PRO A 127 -4.87 14.33 -13.81
CA PRO A 127 -4.76 15.61 -14.49
C PRO A 127 -3.39 16.29 -14.34
N SER A 128 -2.64 15.96 -13.28
CA SER A 128 -1.37 16.63 -12.94
C SER A 128 -0.13 15.75 -13.08
N TYR A 129 -0.28 14.42 -13.05
CA TYR A 129 0.85 13.49 -13.10
C TYR A 129 0.45 12.11 -13.65
N TYR A 130 1.45 11.35 -14.06
CA TYR A 130 1.35 9.92 -14.32
C TYR A 130 1.91 9.15 -13.14
N ILE A 131 1.30 8.01 -12.79
CA ILE A 131 1.90 7.01 -11.90
C ILE A 131 2.03 5.70 -12.68
N TYR A 132 3.26 5.22 -12.83
CA TYR A 132 3.53 3.88 -13.33
C TYR A 132 3.58 2.91 -12.16
N ILE A 133 2.85 1.80 -12.28
CA ILE A 133 2.83 0.70 -11.32
C ILE A 133 3.70 -0.42 -11.89
N VAL A 134 4.93 -0.52 -11.37
CA VAL A 134 5.94 -1.46 -11.85
C VAL A 134 6.02 -2.64 -10.89
N PRO A 135 5.74 -3.88 -11.33
CA PRO A 135 5.82 -5.04 -10.45
C PRO A 135 7.27 -5.30 -10.01
N PRO A 136 7.48 -5.97 -8.86
CA PRO A 136 8.79 -6.19 -8.25
C PRO A 136 9.57 -7.29 -8.99
N THR A 137 9.91 -7.04 -10.24
CA THR A 137 10.68 -7.97 -11.08
C THR A 137 12.05 -7.37 -11.35
N GLU A 138 13.11 -8.14 -11.08
CA GLU A 138 14.51 -7.69 -11.28
C GLU A 138 14.75 -7.14 -12.68
N LYS A 139 14.15 -7.76 -13.70
CA LYS A 139 14.23 -7.29 -15.08
C LYS A 139 13.77 -5.83 -15.23
N TYR A 140 12.58 -5.50 -14.72
CA TYR A 140 12.03 -4.15 -14.84
C TYR A 140 12.78 -3.14 -13.97
N LEU A 141 13.17 -3.54 -12.76
CA LEU A 141 13.94 -2.66 -11.88
C LEU A 141 15.32 -2.34 -12.48
N LYS A 142 15.98 -3.33 -13.09
CA LYS A 142 17.26 -3.15 -13.78
C LYS A 142 17.12 -2.26 -15.02
N GLU A 143 16.06 -2.41 -15.81
CA GLU A 143 15.77 -1.53 -16.95
C GLU A 143 15.51 -0.08 -16.54
N LEU A 144 15.01 0.14 -15.32
CA LEU A 144 14.79 1.46 -14.73
C LEU A 144 15.98 1.96 -13.89
N SER A 145 17.09 1.22 -13.82
CA SER A 145 18.24 1.55 -12.96
C SER A 145 17.85 1.77 -11.49
N LEU A 146 16.87 0.99 -11.01
CA LEU A 146 16.39 1.00 -9.64
C LEU A 146 16.99 -0.17 -8.85
N PRO A 147 17.19 -0.01 -7.53
CA PRO A 147 17.64 -1.12 -6.69
C PRO A 147 16.60 -2.24 -6.70
N ALA A 148 17.07 -3.48 -6.56
CA ALA A 148 16.18 -4.63 -6.39
C ALA A 148 15.31 -4.41 -5.13
N SER A 149 14.02 -4.70 -5.27
CA SER A 149 13.03 -4.51 -4.22
C SER A 149 11.94 -5.55 -4.35
N ASN A 150 11.44 -6.05 -3.22
CA ASN A 150 10.29 -6.96 -3.16
C ASN A 150 8.95 -6.21 -3.19
N PHE A 151 8.98 -4.88 -3.30
CA PHE A 151 7.80 -4.04 -3.33
C PHE A 151 7.55 -3.53 -4.75
N VAL A 152 6.28 -3.49 -5.15
CA VAL A 152 5.85 -2.77 -6.36
C VAL A 152 6.37 -1.34 -6.28
N VAL A 153 6.98 -0.89 -7.37
CA VAL A 153 7.50 0.46 -7.49
C VAL A 153 6.47 1.35 -8.18
N GLY A 154 6.12 2.46 -7.53
CA GLY A 154 5.35 3.55 -8.10
C GLY A 154 6.26 4.64 -8.65
N LEU A 155 6.24 4.90 -9.95
CA LEU A 155 6.95 6.05 -10.53
C LEU A 155 5.97 7.16 -10.83
N GLN A 156 5.99 8.20 -10.01
CA GLN A 156 5.21 9.42 -10.21
C GLN A 156 6.00 10.41 -11.06
N ILE A 157 5.42 10.82 -12.19
CA ILE A 157 6.02 11.71 -13.16
C ILE A 157 5.06 12.87 -13.41
N PRO A 158 5.43 14.12 -13.10
CA PRO A 158 4.55 15.26 -13.31
C PRO A 158 4.31 15.48 -14.81
N ILE A 159 3.08 15.83 -15.16
CA ILE A 159 2.73 16.34 -16.48
C ILE A 159 3.27 17.76 -16.52
N LYS A 160 4.38 18.00 -17.24
CA LYS A 160 4.89 19.35 -17.45
C LYS A 160 3.74 20.22 -18.00
N LYS A 161 3.42 21.30 -17.30
CA LYS A 161 2.71 22.45 -17.90
C LYS A 161 3.71 23.28 -18.69
#